data_AF-A0A3D2A4Y6-F1
#
_entry.id   AF-A0A3D2A4Y6-F1
#
_cell.length_a   1.000
_cell.length_b   1.000
_cell.length_c   1.000
_cell.angle_alpha   90.00
_cell.angle_beta   90.00
_cell.angle_gamma   90.00
#
_symmetry.space_group_name_H-M   'P 1'
#
loop_
_entity.id
_entity.type
_entity.pdbx_description
1 polymer ?
#
loop_
_entity_poly.entity_id
_entity_poly.type
_entity_poly.pdbx_seq_one_letter_code
_entity_poly.pdbx_strand_id
1 'polypeptide(L)'
;MIVWQKPNAFRILFTLRGSVIPHIFPQVLLISLLSAIISAIQHWVPSSFSSYGAAPFTLLGIALSLFLGFRNNASYQRWWEGRHLWGQLVYDARSFTRQVLSFIEDDSEAGRHMQQELVRLTIAFTHALRHRLRSTAPWEDVERFVAPEYHASMRQAGNLPEYLLRLLGKKLGQVRRQQLSSDLMIQNMDERVTSMTIVLAACERIHNTPLPFAYTLLVHRTTYLYCFMLPFGLATSLGWVTPLVCGVIAYTFFGLDALNEEITDPFGVAANHLPLSAISRTIEINLLEALGETDLPPELMSQGGYLQ
;
A
#
# COMPACT_ATOMS: atom_id res chain seq x y z
N MET A 1 3.32 -1.37 6.73
CA MET A 1 4.69 -0.95 6.38
C MET A 1 5.66 -1.31 7.50
N ILE A 2 6.74 -2.01 7.15
CA ILE A 2 7.79 -2.35 8.10
C ILE A 2 8.61 -1.10 8.43
N VAL A 3 8.75 -0.76 9.70
CA VAL A 3 9.59 0.37 10.14
C VAL A 3 10.84 -0.16 10.82
N TRP A 4 11.93 -0.05 10.07
CA TRP A 4 13.23 -0.61 10.43
C TRP A 4 14.11 0.42 11.11
N GLN A 5 14.52 0.15 12.35
CA GLN A 5 15.72 0.78 12.93
C GLN A 5 16.93 -0.09 12.53
N LYS A 6 17.71 0.41 11.56
CA LYS A 6 18.97 -0.16 10.99
C LYS A 6 19.37 -1.56 11.51
N PRO A 7 18.85 -2.66 10.94
CA PRO A 7 19.26 -4.00 11.36
C PRO A 7 20.64 -4.36 10.81
N ASN A 8 21.37 -5.17 11.58
CA ASN A 8 22.65 -5.77 11.19
C ASN A 8 22.43 -6.76 10.03
N ALA A 9 23.32 -6.82 9.03
CA ALA A 9 23.11 -7.58 7.78
C ALA A 9 22.75 -9.06 8.01
N PHE A 10 23.30 -9.67 9.07
CA PHE A 10 22.98 -11.04 9.48
C PHE A 10 21.52 -11.22 9.91
N ARG A 11 20.93 -10.25 10.62
CA ARG A 11 19.51 -10.32 11.02
C ARG A 11 18.58 -10.23 9.81
N ILE A 12 18.95 -9.48 8.78
CA ILE A 12 18.16 -9.39 7.54
C ILE A 12 18.07 -10.76 6.86
N LEU A 13 19.18 -11.51 6.80
CA LEU A 13 19.23 -12.83 6.17
C LEU A 13 18.28 -13.86 6.81
N PHE A 14 18.05 -13.76 8.13
CA PHE A 14 17.24 -14.72 8.89
C PHE A 14 15.85 -14.21 9.29
N THR A 15 15.43 -13.03 8.80
CA THR A 15 14.09 -12.52 9.12
C THR A 15 13.04 -13.21 8.25
N LEU A 16 12.18 -14.02 8.86
CA LEU A 16 11.08 -14.71 8.17
C LEU A 16 9.76 -13.92 8.22
N ARG A 17 9.53 -13.12 9.26
CA ARG A 17 8.30 -12.34 9.42
C ARG A 17 8.30 -11.14 8.47
N GLY A 18 7.21 -10.95 7.71
CA GLY A 18 7.07 -9.86 6.72
C GLY A 18 7.90 -10.07 5.45
N SER A 19 8.55 -11.22 5.34
CA SER A 19 9.19 -11.67 4.11
C SER A 19 8.19 -12.46 3.27
N VAL A 20 8.44 -12.54 1.97
CA VAL A 20 7.70 -13.41 1.04
C VAL A 20 8.01 -14.90 1.24
N ILE A 21 9.00 -15.23 2.07
CA ILE A 21 9.56 -16.59 2.24
C ILE A 21 8.50 -17.61 2.66
N PRO A 22 7.66 -17.38 3.69
CA PRO A 22 6.65 -18.37 4.10
C PRO A 22 5.64 -18.69 3.00
N HIS A 23 5.39 -17.73 2.09
CA HIS A 23 4.44 -17.89 0.99
C HIS A 23 5.01 -18.70 -0.19
N ILE A 24 6.33 -18.58 -0.43
CA ILE A 24 7.03 -19.26 -1.54
C ILE A 24 7.72 -20.58 -1.11
N PHE A 25 7.85 -20.82 0.19
CA PHE A 25 8.53 -21.99 0.75
C PHE A 25 8.02 -23.33 0.18
N PRO A 26 6.69 -23.59 0.07
CA PRO A 26 6.23 -24.87 -0.47
C PRO A 26 6.61 -25.07 -1.94
N GLN A 27 6.64 -23.99 -2.74
CA GLN A 27 7.04 -24.02 -4.14
C GLN A 27 8.55 -24.29 -4.25
N VAL A 28 9.38 -23.60 -3.46
CA VAL A 28 10.83 -23.82 -3.44
C VAL A 28 11.14 -25.26 -3.02
N LEU A 29 10.49 -25.75 -1.96
CA LEU A 29 10.65 -27.13 -1.49
C LEU A 29 10.23 -28.14 -2.56
N LEU A 30 9.09 -27.92 -3.22
CA LEU A 30 8.61 -28.76 -4.32
C LEU A 30 9.64 -28.84 -5.46
N ILE A 31 10.19 -27.70 -5.87
CA ILE A 31 11.21 -27.67 -6.93
C ILE A 31 12.50 -28.37 -6.47
N SER A 32 12.97 -28.13 -5.25
CA SER A 32 14.16 -28.82 -4.73
C SER A 32 13.96 -30.34 -4.62
N LEU A 33 12.78 -30.80 -4.20
CA LEU A 33 12.46 -32.23 -4.15
C LEU A 33 12.38 -32.85 -5.56
N LEU A 34 11.72 -32.16 -6.50
CA LEU A 34 11.69 -32.57 -7.91
C LEU A 34 13.12 -32.66 -8.47
N SER A 35 13.96 -31.66 -8.23
CA SER A 35 15.36 -31.67 -8.64
C SER A 35 16.13 -32.85 -8.05
N ALA A 36 15.89 -33.21 -6.79
CA ALA A 36 16.54 -34.37 -6.18
C ALA A 36 16.13 -35.67 -6.86
N ILE A 37 14.85 -35.81 -7.21
CA ILE A 37 14.33 -36.96 -7.97
C ILE A 37 14.98 -37.02 -9.36
N ILE A 38 15.00 -35.91 -10.10
CA ILE A 38 15.58 -35.86 -11.45
C ILE A 38 17.08 -36.15 -11.42
N SER A 39 17.83 -35.60 -10.46
CA SER A 39 19.25 -35.91 -10.28
C SER A 39 19.49 -37.38 -9.93
N ALA A 40 18.64 -37.98 -9.09
CA ALA A 40 18.73 -39.40 -8.77
C ALA A 40 18.48 -40.26 -10.03
N ILE A 41 17.42 -39.98 -10.79
CA ILE A 41 17.13 -40.68 -12.05
C ILE A 41 18.31 -40.55 -13.02
N GLN A 42 18.86 -39.35 -13.18
CA GLN A 42 20.02 -39.12 -14.06
C GLN A 42 21.27 -39.86 -13.58
N HIS A 43 21.44 -40.09 -12.27
CA HIS A 43 22.55 -40.86 -11.73
C HIS A 43 22.39 -42.37 -11.99
N TRP A 44 21.19 -42.91 -11.76
CA TRP A 44 20.92 -44.35 -11.91
C TRP A 44 20.65 -44.77 -13.36
N VAL A 45 20.16 -43.84 -14.20
CA VAL A 45 19.84 -44.04 -15.62
C VAL A 45 20.43 -42.88 -16.42
N PRO A 46 21.75 -42.90 -16.72
CA PRO A 46 22.44 -41.77 -17.34
C PRO A 46 21.91 -41.35 -18.73
N SER A 47 21.20 -42.23 -19.41
CA SER A 47 20.59 -41.98 -20.72
C SER A 47 19.24 -41.25 -20.67
N SER A 48 18.64 -41.03 -19.50
CA SER A 48 17.28 -40.46 -19.38
C SER A 48 17.18 -39.01 -19.85
N PHE A 49 18.15 -38.15 -19.50
CA PHE A 49 18.11 -36.72 -19.80
C PHE A 49 19.34 -36.21 -20.55
N SER A 50 20.14 -37.10 -21.14
CA SER A 50 21.42 -36.78 -21.78
C SER A 50 21.31 -35.81 -22.98
N SER A 51 20.13 -35.63 -23.56
CA SER A 51 19.86 -34.72 -24.68
C SER A 51 19.47 -33.29 -24.24
N TYR A 52 19.17 -33.06 -22.95
CA TYR A 52 18.77 -31.74 -22.46
C TYR A 52 20.00 -30.96 -22.00
N GLY A 53 20.35 -29.91 -22.75
CA GLY A 53 21.40 -28.97 -22.37
C GLY A 53 20.87 -27.78 -21.56
N ALA A 54 21.75 -27.11 -20.81
CA ALA A 54 21.40 -25.94 -20.01
C ALA A 54 21.08 -24.68 -20.83
N ALA A 55 21.57 -24.58 -22.07
CA ALA A 55 21.50 -23.34 -22.87
C ALA A 55 20.08 -22.79 -23.11
N PRO A 56 19.07 -23.60 -23.49
CA PRO A 56 17.69 -23.11 -23.63
C PRO A 56 17.12 -22.55 -22.32
N PHE A 57 17.46 -23.17 -21.18
CA PHE A 57 17.01 -22.73 -19.86
C PHE A 57 17.69 -21.43 -19.43
N THR A 58 18.97 -21.23 -19.78
CA THR A 58 19.63 -19.95 -19.53
C THR A 58 18.95 -18.82 -20.31
N LEU A 59 18.63 -19.05 -21.59
CA LEU A 59 17.93 -18.06 -22.42
C LEU A 59 16.54 -17.72 -21.86
N LEU A 60 15.76 -18.76 -21.49
CA LEU A 60 14.44 -18.57 -20.87
C LEU A 60 14.54 -17.85 -19.52
N GLY A 61 15.54 -18.17 -18.70
CA GLY A 61 15.77 -17.53 -17.41
C GLY A 61 16.10 -16.04 -17.55
N ILE A 62 16.93 -15.67 -18.53
CA ILE A 62 17.23 -14.28 -18.85
C ILE A 62 15.97 -13.53 -19.29
N ALA A 63 15.21 -14.10 -20.22
CA ALA A 63 13.96 -13.49 -20.70
C ALA A 63 12.94 -13.31 -19.55
N LEU A 64 12.77 -14.33 -18.71
CA LEU A 64 11.88 -14.27 -17.55
C LEU A 64 12.33 -13.21 -16.52
N SER A 65 13.63 -13.10 -16.26
CA SER A 65 14.16 -12.09 -15.34
C SER A 65 13.85 -10.67 -15.81
N LEU A 66 13.90 -10.43 -17.12
CA LEU A 66 13.56 -9.15 -17.72
C LEU A 66 12.06 -8.83 -17.56
N PHE A 67 11.17 -9.80 -17.82
CA PHE A 67 9.73 -9.62 -17.63
C PHE A 67 9.36 -9.36 -16.17
N LEU A 68 9.96 -10.10 -15.22
CA LEU A 68 9.79 -9.85 -13.80
C LEU A 68 10.29 -8.46 -13.39
N GLY A 69 11.41 -8.01 -13.96
CA GLY A 69 11.95 -6.66 -13.75
C GLY A 69 10.98 -5.56 -14.20
N PHE A 70 10.36 -5.70 -15.39
CA PHE A 70 9.36 -4.75 -15.86
C PHE A 70 8.11 -4.73 -14.99
N ARG A 71 7.62 -5.91 -14.57
CA ARG A 71 6.48 -5.99 -13.65
C ARG A 71 6.80 -5.37 -12.28
N ASN A 72 8.00 -5.61 -11.76
CA ASN A 72 8.46 -5.01 -10.52
C ASN A 72 8.46 -3.48 -10.61
N ASN A 73 9.02 -2.93 -11.69
CA ASN A 73 9.03 -1.48 -11.89
C ASN A 73 7.61 -0.89 -11.93
N ALA A 74 6.68 -1.53 -12.65
CA ALA A 74 5.29 -1.06 -12.72
C ALA A 74 4.58 -1.15 -11.35
N SER A 75 4.81 -2.22 -10.59
CA SER A 75 4.21 -2.43 -9.27
C SER A 75 4.79 -1.45 -8.24
N TYR A 76 6.11 -1.22 -8.28
CA TYR A 76 6.80 -0.24 -7.45
C TYR A 76 6.31 1.20 -7.72
N GLN A 77 6.12 1.58 -8.98
CA GLN A 77 5.59 2.90 -9.34
C GLN A 77 4.21 3.15 -8.73
N ARG A 78 3.30 2.15 -8.77
CA ARG A 78 1.98 2.23 -8.12
C ARG A 78 2.10 2.40 -6.61
N TRP A 79 2.99 1.63 -5.99
CA TRP A 79 3.23 1.73 -4.55
C TRP A 79 3.76 3.11 -4.15
N TRP A 80 4.73 3.61 -4.89
CA TRP A 80 5.35 4.92 -4.66
C TRP A 80 4.36 6.06 -4.90
N GLU A 81 3.53 5.97 -5.93
CA GLU A 81 2.43 6.91 -6.20
C GLU A 81 1.45 6.96 -5.01
N GLY A 82 1.00 5.80 -4.52
CA GLY A 82 0.17 5.71 -3.32
C GLY A 82 0.81 6.39 -2.10
N ARG A 83 2.12 6.17 -1.89
CA ARG A 83 2.86 6.83 -0.80
C ARG A 83 2.90 8.34 -0.96
N HIS A 84 3.11 8.84 -2.18
CA HIS A 84 3.11 10.28 -2.46
C HIS A 84 1.75 10.92 -2.21
N LEU A 85 0.66 10.29 -2.66
CA LEU A 85 -0.71 10.78 -2.45
C LEU A 85 -1.05 10.91 -0.96
N TRP A 86 -0.71 9.91 -0.14
CA TRP A 86 -0.90 9.99 1.30
C TRP A 86 0.03 11.01 1.97
N GLY A 87 1.21 11.26 1.41
CA GLY A 87 2.08 12.37 1.83
C GLY A 87 1.47 13.74 1.53
N GLN A 88 0.87 13.89 0.35
CA GLN A 88 0.14 15.09 -0.05
C GLN A 88 -1.08 15.32 0.85
N LEU A 89 -1.81 14.26 1.23
CA LEU A 89 -2.91 14.38 2.19
C LEU A 89 -2.47 14.92 3.54
N VAL A 90 -1.33 14.46 4.07
CA VAL A 90 -0.76 15.01 5.33
C VAL A 90 -0.46 16.50 5.17
N TYR A 91 0.14 16.90 4.04
CA TYR A 91 0.44 18.30 3.75
C TYR A 91 -0.83 19.15 3.65
N ASP A 92 -1.84 18.69 2.91
CA ASP A 92 -3.09 19.41 2.70
C ASP A 92 -3.90 19.52 4.00
N ALA A 93 -4.00 18.45 4.79
CA ALA A 93 -4.72 18.46 6.06
C ALA A 93 -4.11 19.46 7.06
N ARG A 94 -2.78 19.46 7.20
CA ARG A 94 -2.06 20.42 8.07
C ARG A 94 -2.17 21.84 7.55
N SER A 95 -2.01 22.05 6.25
CA SER A 95 -2.07 23.38 5.63
C SER A 95 -3.47 23.98 5.73
N PHE A 96 -4.51 23.18 5.45
CA PHE A 96 -5.90 23.57 5.59
C PHE A 96 -6.23 23.92 7.04
N THR A 97 -5.83 23.08 7.99
CA THR A 97 -6.04 23.33 9.43
C THR A 97 -5.37 24.62 9.89
N ARG A 98 -4.11 24.84 9.51
CA ARG A 98 -3.41 26.10 9.80
C ARG A 98 -4.16 27.30 9.23
N GLN A 99 -4.64 27.23 7.98
CA GLN A 99 -5.39 28.31 7.35
C GLN A 99 -6.72 28.57 8.06
N VAL A 100 -7.48 27.52 8.36
CA VAL A 100 -8.75 27.58 9.09
C VAL A 100 -8.56 28.29 10.44
N LEU A 101 -7.57 27.86 11.22
CA LEU A 101 -7.31 28.44 12.55
C LEU A 101 -6.70 29.83 12.53
N SER A 102 -6.04 30.23 11.43
CA SER A 102 -5.39 31.55 11.33
C SER A 102 -6.27 32.62 10.69
N PHE A 103 -7.20 32.24 9.83
CA PHE A 103 -7.90 33.17 8.93
C PHE A 103 -9.41 33.17 9.06
N ILE A 104 -10.00 32.22 9.79
CA ILE A 104 -11.39 32.34 10.25
C ILE A 104 -11.36 33.09 11.58
N GLU A 105 -12.10 34.19 11.65
CA GLU A 105 -12.25 34.99 12.87
C GLU A 105 -12.78 34.14 14.02
N ASP A 106 -12.10 34.15 15.17
CA ASP A 106 -12.40 33.34 16.35
C ASP A 106 -12.96 34.15 17.53
N ASP A 107 -13.22 35.45 17.34
CA ASP A 107 -13.85 36.31 18.34
C ASP A 107 -15.29 35.86 18.66
N SER A 108 -16.01 35.39 17.63
CA SER A 108 -17.38 34.93 17.75
C SER A 108 -17.46 33.42 18.05
N GLU A 109 -18.52 33.01 18.76
CA GLU A 109 -18.81 31.58 18.98
C GLU A 109 -19.02 30.83 17.65
N ALA A 110 -19.65 31.48 16.67
CA ALA A 110 -19.85 30.91 15.33
C ALA A 110 -18.52 30.63 14.62
N GLY A 111 -17.55 31.55 14.73
CA GLY A 111 -16.21 31.41 14.20
C GLY A 111 -15.45 30.23 14.80
N ARG A 112 -15.38 30.15 16.13
CA ARG A 112 -14.75 29.04 16.86
C ARG A 112 -15.40 27.70 16.53
N HIS A 113 -16.73 27.65 16.48
CA HIS A 113 -17.46 26.45 16.09
C HIS A 113 -17.09 26.01 14.66
N MET A 114 -17.01 26.95 13.71
CA MET A 114 -16.67 26.64 12.33
C MET A 114 -15.23 26.16 12.16
N GLN A 115 -14.29 26.75 12.90
CA GLN A 115 -12.91 26.26 12.97
C GLN A 115 -12.86 24.79 13.42
N GLN A 116 -13.49 24.48 14.56
CA GLN A 116 -13.54 23.12 15.10
C GLN A 116 -14.19 22.14 14.11
N GLU A 117 -15.32 22.53 13.51
CA GLU A 117 -16.08 21.68 12.60
C GLU A 117 -15.29 21.37 11.32
N LEU A 118 -14.63 22.36 10.70
CA LEU A 118 -13.81 22.16 9.50
C LEU A 118 -12.59 21.26 9.76
N VAL A 119 -11.93 21.43 10.92
CA VAL A 119 -10.79 20.58 11.30
C VAL A 119 -11.25 19.14 11.56
N ARG A 120 -12.33 18.95 12.32
CA ARG A 120 -12.89 17.61 12.59
C ARG A 120 -13.38 16.92 11.31
N LEU A 121 -14.02 17.64 10.39
CA LEU A 121 -14.40 17.10 9.08
C LEU A 121 -13.19 16.66 8.25
N THR A 122 -12.05 17.34 8.37
CA THR A 122 -10.80 16.95 7.70
C THR A 122 -10.25 15.63 8.25
N ILE A 123 -10.33 15.43 9.57
CA ILE A 123 -10.01 14.16 10.22
C ILE A 123 -10.98 13.06 9.72
N ALA A 124 -12.28 13.33 9.74
CA ALA A 124 -13.32 12.42 9.26
C ALA A 124 -13.07 11.96 7.81
N PHE A 125 -12.73 12.89 6.92
CA PHE A 125 -12.37 12.60 5.53
C PHE A 125 -11.17 11.66 5.43
N THR A 126 -10.12 11.91 6.21
CA THR A 126 -8.90 11.10 6.24
C THR A 126 -9.20 9.65 6.63
N HIS A 127 -9.99 9.43 7.68
CA HIS A 127 -10.40 8.08 8.09
C HIS A 127 -11.33 7.43 7.07
N ALA A 128 -12.30 8.18 6.53
CA ALA A 128 -13.20 7.67 5.50
C ALA A 128 -12.43 7.20 4.27
N LEU A 129 -11.39 7.94 3.83
CA LEU A 129 -10.55 7.54 2.69
C LEU A 129 -9.83 6.23 2.98
N ARG A 130 -9.19 6.10 4.16
CA ARG A 130 -8.55 4.84 4.58
C ARG A 130 -9.54 3.68 4.52
N HIS A 131 -10.72 3.84 5.10
CA HIS A 131 -11.74 2.79 5.16
C HIS A 131 -12.27 2.41 3.78
N ARG A 132 -12.43 3.39 2.88
CA ARG A 132 -12.81 3.16 1.48
C ARG A 132 -11.78 2.30 0.75
N LEU A 133 -10.50 2.65 0.86
CA LEU A 133 -9.43 1.90 0.19
C LEU A 133 -9.21 0.50 0.78
N ARG A 134 -9.56 0.29 2.06
CA ARG A 134 -9.47 -1.01 2.74
C ARG A 134 -10.78 -1.80 2.75
N SER A 135 -11.87 -1.26 2.19
CA SER A 135 -13.21 -1.87 2.25
C SER A 135 -13.63 -2.27 3.68
N THR A 136 -13.42 -1.38 4.65
CA THR A 136 -13.75 -1.61 6.08
C THR A 136 -14.83 -0.65 6.56
N ALA A 137 -15.53 -1.00 7.63
CA ALA A 137 -16.59 -0.15 8.20
C ALA A 137 -15.99 1.13 8.83
N PRO A 138 -16.48 2.34 8.46
CA PRO A 138 -15.85 3.60 8.85
C PRO A 138 -16.39 4.24 10.14
N TRP A 139 -17.50 3.74 10.68
CA TRP A 139 -18.37 4.53 11.57
C TRP A 139 -17.72 4.90 12.90
N GLU A 140 -16.97 3.98 13.52
CA GLU A 140 -16.27 4.23 14.80
C GLU A 140 -15.28 5.39 14.69
N ASP A 141 -14.57 5.47 13.57
CA ASP A 141 -13.54 6.48 13.36
C ASP A 141 -14.08 7.78 12.74
N VAL A 142 -15.22 7.74 12.06
CA VAL A 142 -15.74 8.89 11.30
C VAL A 142 -16.87 9.61 12.05
N GLU A 143 -17.83 8.91 12.65
CA GLU A 143 -19.05 9.55 13.21
C GLU A 143 -18.75 10.51 14.36
N ARG A 144 -17.73 10.21 15.17
CA ARG A 144 -17.29 11.05 16.29
C ARG A 144 -16.81 12.45 15.89
N PHE A 145 -16.43 12.63 14.63
CA PHE A 145 -15.93 13.90 14.10
C PHE A 145 -16.95 14.66 13.25
N VAL A 146 -18.16 14.13 13.09
CA VAL A 146 -19.21 14.77 12.29
C VAL A 146 -20.45 15.00 13.13
N ALA A 147 -21.08 16.16 12.97
CA ALA A 147 -22.30 16.49 13.71
C ALA A 147 -23.42 15.44 13.45
N PRO A 148 -24.22 15.06 14.49
CA PRO A 148 -25.23 14.01 14.39
C PRO A 148 -26.26 14.21 13.27
N GLU A 149 -26.55 15.46 12.92
CA GLU A 149 -27.47 15.84 11.84
C GLU A 149 -27.07 15.27 10.46
N TYR A 150 -25.78 15.00 10.24
CA TYR A 150 -25.29 14.46 8.97
C TYR A 150 -25.19 12.92 8.97
N HIS A 151 -25.27 12.24 10.13
CA HIS A 151 -25.02 10.79 10.24
C HIS A 151 -25.92 9.95 9.32
N ALA A 152 -27.22 10.25 9.29
CA ALA A 152 -28.16 9.53 8.43
C ALA A 152 -27.82 9.69 6.93
N SER A 153 -27.44 10.91 6.51
CA SER A 153 -27.07 11.21 5.13
C SER A 153 -25.73 10.57 4.74
N MET A 154 -24.77 10.55 5.67
CA MET A 154 -23.46 9.89 5.47
C MET A 154 -23.60 8.39 5.26
N ARG A 155 -24.46 7.73 6.04
CA ARG A 155 -24.73 6.29 5.91
C ARG A 155 -25.40 5.90 4.60
N GLN A 156 -26.10 6.84 3.96
CA GLN A 156 -26.72 6.65 2.65
C GLN A 156 -25.80 6.99 1.48
N ALA A 157 -24.64 7.60 1.73
CA ALA A 157 -23.73 8.03 0.67
C ALA A 157 -22.97 6.84 0.05
N GLY A 158 -23.05 6.66 -1.27
CA GLY A 158 -22.26 5.63 -1.98
C GLY A 158 -20.75 5.91 -2.01
N ASN A 159 -20.34 7.17 -1.83
CA ASN A 159 -18.95 7.58 -1.65
C ASN A 159 -18.84 8.52 -0.44
N LEU A 160 -18.49 7.95 0.72
CA LEU A 160 -18.42 8.67 1.99
C LEU A 160 -17.32 9.75 2.01
N PRO A 161 -16.05 9.49 1.61
CA PRO A 161 -15.03 10.54 1.50
C PRO A 161 -15.48 11.73 0.66
N GLU A 162 -16.07 11.45 -0.50
CA GLU A 162 -16.59 12.47 -1.40
C GLU A 162 -17.76 13.25 -0.78
N TYR A 163 -18.63 12.59 -0.01
CA TYR A 163 -19.66 13.28 0.78
C TYR A 163 -19.05 14.26 1.79
N LEU A 164 -17.99 13.86 2.48
CA LEU A 164 -17.32 14.71 3.47
C LEU A 164 -16.60 15.91 2.81
N LEU A 165 -16.00 15.73 1.63
CA LEU A 165 -15.43 16.84 0.86
C LEU A 165 -16.50 17.87 0.45
N ARG A 166 -17.67 17.40 0.00
CA ARG A 166 -18.80 18.31 -0.28
C ARG A 166 -19.29 19.03 0.97
N LEU A 167 -19.27 18.36 2.13
CA LEU A 167 -19.66 18.97 3.39
C LEU A 167 -18.65 20.04 3.82
N LEU A 168 -17.34 19.79 3.68
CA LEU A 168 -16.29 20.80 3.86
C LEU A 168 -16.52 22.03 2.96
N GLY A 169 -16.78 21.84 1.67
CA GLY A 169 -17.08 22.94 0.75
C GLY A 169 -18.34 23.73 1.14
N LYS A 170 -19.40 23.05 1.59
CA LYS A 170 -20.61 23.71 2.11
C LYS A 170 -20.31 24.58 3.35
N LYS A 171 -19.45 24.10 4.24
CA LYS A 171 -19.02 24.81 5.46
C LYS A 171 -18.16 26.02 5.14
N LEU A 172 -17.22 25.93 4.19
CA LEU A 172 -16.52 27.10 3.65
C LEU A 172 -17.49 28.13 3.04
N GLY A 173 -18.55 27.68 2.36
CA GLY A 173 -19.62 28.55 1.89
C GLY A 173 -20.41 29.24 3.02
N GLN A 174 -20.52 28.60 4.20
CA GLN A 174 -21.12 29.22 5.40
C GLN A 174 -20.19 30.28 6.00
N VAL A 175 -18.89 29.99 6.12
CA VAL A 175 -17.86 30.97 6.52
C VAL A 175 -17.98 32.26 5.71
N ARG A 176 -18.09 32.11 4.39
CA ARG A 176 -18.26 33.25 3.47
C ARG A 176 -19.54 34.05 3.73
N ARG A 177 -20.69 33.37 3.83
CA ARG A 177 -21.99 34.04 4.05
C ARG A 177 -22.07 34.75 5.40
N GLN A 178 -21.36 34.22 6.40
CA GLN A 178 -21.27 34.80 7.74
C GLN A 178 -20.15 35.84 7.85
N GLN A 179 -19.41 36.11 6.77
CA GLN A 179 -18.30 37.06 6.72
C GLN A 179 -17.20 36.80 7.75
N LEU A 180 -16.99 35.54 8.14
CA LEU A 180 -15.99 35.14 9.14
C LEU A 180 -14.55 35.11 8.60
N SER A 181 -14.35 35.35 7.30
CA SER A 181 -13.05 35.39 6.63
C SER A 181 -13.17 36.17 5.32
N SER A 182 -12.06 36.71 4.82
CA SER A 182 -12.00 37.32 3.49
C SER A 182 -12.17 36.30 2.36
N ASP A 183 -12.74 36.74 1.22
CA ASP A 183 -12.94 35.90 0.03
C ASP A 183 -11.63 35.28 -0.49
N LEU A 184 -10.51 36.02 -0.44
CA LEU A 184 -9.19 35.53 -0.86
C LEU A 184 -8.70 34.36 0.01
N MET A 185 -8.89 34.45 1.33
CA MET A 185 -8.49 33.37 2.24
C MET A 185 -9.39 32.15 2.07
N ILE A 186 -10.69 32.34 1.79
CA ILE A 186 -11.61 31.25 1.51
C ILE A 186 -11.21 30.53 0.22
N GLN A 187 -10.80 31.25 -0.83
CA GLN A 187 -10.26 30.63 -2.04
C GLN A 187 -9.00 29.79 -1.74
N ASN A 188 -8.05 30.32 -0.95
CA ASN A 188 -6.85 29.57 -0.57
C ASN A 188 -7.18 28.28 0.23
N MET A 189 -8.21 28.33 1.07
CA MET A 189 -8.72 27.17 1.80
C MET A 189 -9.38 26.15 0.85
N ASP A 190 -10.20 26.61 -0.10
CA ASP A 190 -10.86 25.76 -1.10
C ASP A 190 -9.86 25.07 -2.04
N GLU A 191 -8.72 25.70 -2.34
CA GLU A 191 -7.63 25.06 -3.09
C GLU A 191 -7.07 23.82 -2.36
N ARG A 192 -7.02 23.85 -1.01
CA ARG A 192 -6.61 22.66 -0.23
C ARG A 192 -7.67 21.58 -0.28
N VAL A 193 -8.95 21.93 -0.19
CA VAL A 193 -10.06 20.97 -0.35
C VAL A 193 -10.04 20.35 -1.75
N THR A 194 -9.80 21.14 -2.78
CA THR A 194 -9.62 20.68 -4.17
C THR A 194 -8.43 19.71 -4.28
N SER A 195 -7.31 20.00 -3.63
CA SER A 195 -6.15 19.10 -3.58
C SER A 195 -6.49 17.77 -2.89
N MET A 196 -7.29 17.78 -1.82
CA MET A 196 -7.81 16.55 -1.18
C MET A 196 -8.72 15.75 -2.13
N THR A 197 -9.54 16.41 -2.95
CA THR A 197 -10.33 15.74 -4.01
C THR A 197 -9.44 15.06 -5.04
N ILE A 198 -8.33 15.70 -5.45
CA ILE A 198 -7.35 15.09 -6.35
C ILE A 198 -6.74 13.84 -5.72
N VAL A 199 -6.40 13.89 -4.42
CA VAL A 199 -5.89 12.72 -3.69
C VAL A 199 -6.91 11.58 -3.67
N LEU A 200 -8.18 11.88 -3.36
CA LEU A 200 -9.26 10.88 -3.36
C LEU A 200 -9.37 10.19 -4.74
N ALA A 201 -9.51 10.99 -5.80
CA ALA A 201 -9.67 10.48 -7.16
C ALA A 201 -8.45 9.66 -7.63
N ALA A 202 -7.24 10.10 -7.29
CA ALA A 202 -6.01 9.37 -7.63
C ALA A 202 -5.89 8.05 -6.85
N CYS A 203 -6.22 8.04 -5.56
CA CYS A 203 -6.26 6.80 -4.77
C CYS A 203 -7.31 5.82 -5.32
N GLU A 204 -8.50 6.30 -5.69
CA GLU A 204 -9.53 5.48 -6.34
C GLU A 204 -9.06 4.93 -7.69
N ARG A 205 -8.37 5.74 -8.50
CA ARG A 205 -7.78 5.28 -9.77
C ARG A 205 -6.79 4.14 -9.53
N ILE A 206 -5.87 4.29 -8.57
CA ILE A 206 -4.89 3.24 -8.24
C ILE A 206 -5.63 1.98 -7.78
N HIS A 207 -6.60 2.11 -6.87
CA HIS A 207 -7.34 0.98 -6.32
C HIS A 207 -8.19 0.24 -7.37
N ASN A 208 -8.92 0.97 -8.20
CA ASN A 208 -9.88 0.39 -9.16
C ASN A 208 -9.26 0.03 -10.52
N THR A 209 -8.05 0.51 -10.82
CA THR A 209 -7.35 0.23 -12.09
C THR A 209 -6.12 -0.63 -11.82
N PRO A 210 -6.25 -1.96 -11.61
CA PRO A 210 -5.10 -2.85 -11.41
C PRO A 210 -4.23 -2.95 -12.66
N LEU A 211 -3.03 -3.52 -12.52
CA LEU A 211 -2.22 -3.89 -13.68
C LEU A 211 -3.00 -4.88 -14.57
N PRO A 212 -2.83 -4.84 -15.90
CA PRO A 212 -3.59 -5.72 -16.78
C PRO A 212 -3.36 -7.19 -16.41
N PHE A 213 -4.44 -7.92 -16.19
CA PHE A 213 -4.40 -9.31 -15.70
C PHE A 213 -3.50 -10.23 -16.54
N ALA A 214 -3.42 -9.99 -17.86
CA ALA A 214 -2.56 -10.75 -18.76
C ALA A 214 -1.07 -10.70 -18.36
N TYR A 215 -0.58 -9.57 -17.82
CA TYR A 215 0.81 -9.46 -17.34
C TYR A 215 1.06 -10.36 -16.14
N THR A 216 0.18 -10.30 -15.14
CA THR A 216 0.26 -11.15 -13.94
C THR A 216 0.20 -12.62 -14.32
N LEU A 217 -0.77 -13.00 -15.17
CA LEU A 217 -0.99 -14.37 -15.58
C LEU A 217 0.20 -14.96 -16.36
N LEU A 218 0.75 -14.20 -17.31
CA LEU A 218 1.87 -14.65 -18.12
C LEU A 218 3.13 -14.85 -17.28
N VAL A 219 3.48 -13.87 -16.44
CA VAL A 219 4.67 -13.93 -15.57
C VAL A 219 4.56 -15.07 -14.56
N HIS A 220 3.39 -15.26 -13.95
CA HIS A 220 3.16 -16.34 -13.00
C HIS A 220 3.30 -17.70 -13.69
N ARG A 221 2.60 -17.94 -14.81
CA ARG A 221 2.68 -19.23 -15.54
C ARG A 221 4.08 -19.54 -16.04
N THR A 222 4.76 -18.56 -16.62
CA THR A 222 6.12 -18.75 -17.15
C THR A 222 7.14 -18.99 -16.05
N THR A 223 7.00 -18.34 -14.89
CA THR A 223 7.82 -18.63 -13.69
C THR A 223 7.67 -20.08 -13.24
N TYR A 224 6.44 -20.57 -13.10
CA TYR A 224 6.19 -21.95 -12.67
C TYR A 224 6.72 -22.97 -13.69
N LEU A 225 6.41 -22.76 -14.98
CA LEU A 225 6.89 -23.64 -16.05
C LEU A 225 8.43 -23.67 -16.10
N TYR A 226 9.07 -22.50 -16.00
CA TYR A 226 10.52 -22.39 -15.99
C TYR A 226 11.14 -23.16 -14.82
N CYS A 227 10.71 -22.88 -13.59
CA CYS A 227 11.26 -23.54 -12.40
C CYS A 227 11.01 -25.05 -12.38
N PHE A 228 9.89 -25.52 -12.93
CA PHE A 228 9.58 -26.94 -13.06
C PHE A 228 10.44 -27.65 -14.10
N MET A 229 10.73 -27.01 -15.23
CA MET A 229 11.53 -27.62 -16.30
C MET A 229 13.05 -27.48 -16.09
N LEU A 230 13.48 -26.50 -15.28
CA LEU A 230 14.90 -26.22 -15.02
C LEU A 230 15.74 -27.43 -14.55
N PRO A 231 15.26 -28.32 -13.66
CA PRO A 231 16.07 -29.43 -13.17
C PRO A 231 16.47 -30.40 -14.28
N PHE A 232 15.65 -30.55 -15.32
CA PHE A 232 15.91 -31.43 -16.46
C PHE A 232 17.12 -30.96 -17.29
N GLY A 233 17.33 -29.65 -17.40
CA GLY A 233 18.48 -29.08 -18.13
C GLY A 233 19.77 -29.02 -17.32
N LEU A 234 19.68 -29.08 -16.00
CA LEU A 234 20.83 -28.94 -15.10
C LEU A 234 21.33 -30.26 -14.51
N ALA A 235 20.47 -31.30 -14.43
CA ALA A 235 20.80 -32.56 -13.78
C ALA A 235 22.03 -33.26 -14.38
N THR A 236 22.19 -33.22 -15.71
CA THR A 236 23.34 -33.80 -16.42
C THR A 236 24.65 -33.09 -16.10
N SER A 237 24.60 -31.77 -15.92
CA SER A 237 25.78 -30.91 -15.75
C SER A 237 26.20 -30.76 -14.28
N LEU A 238 25.22 -30.71 -13.36
CA LEU A 238 25.45 -30.44 -11.93
C LEU A 238 25.28 -31.66 -11.01
N GLY A 239 24.72 -32.77 -11.51
CA GLY A 239 24.57 -34.01 -10.76
C GLY A 239 23.84 -33.81 -9.43
N TRP A 240 24.47 -34.20 -8.31
CA TRP A 240 23.89 -34.09 -6.96
C TRP A 240 23.76 -32.66 -6.43
N VAL A 241 24.40 -31.68 -7.07
CA VAL A 241 24.32 -30.26 -6.67
C VAL A 241 23.06 -29.57 -7.23
N THR A 242 22.41 -30.16 -8.25
CA THR A 242 21.21 -29.61 -8.90
C THR A 242 20.09 -29.18 -7.94
N PRO A 243 19.72 -29.94 -6.88
CA PRO A 243 18.62 -29.54 -5.98
C PRO A 243 18.88 -28.24 -5.24
N LEU A 244 20.14 -27.99 -4.86
CA LEU A 244 20.55 -26.76 -4.21
C LEU A 244 20.44 -25.58 -5.18
N VAL A 245 21.00 -25.73 -6.40
CA VAL A 245 21.00 -24.66 -7.41
C VAL A 245 19.59 -24.33 -7.90
N CYS A 246 18.78 -25.35 -8.22
CA CYS A 246 17.38 -25.16 -8.57
C CYS A 246 16.57 -24.55 -7.42
N GLY A 247 16.86 -24.91 -6.16
CA GLY A 247 16.23 -24.29 -5.00
C GLY A 247 16.53 -22.79 -4.88
N VAL A 248 17.80 -22.39 -5.07
CA VAL A 248 18.20 -20.96 -5.06
C VAL A 248 17.55 -20.19 -6.22
N ILE A 249 17.51 -20.78 -7.42
CA ILE A 249 16.87 -20.17 -8.58
C ILE A 249 15.36 -20.04 -8.35
N ALA A 250 14.69 -21.10 -7.88
CA ALA A 250 13.26 -21.08 -7.54
C ALA A 250 12.95 -20.02 -6.47
N TYR A 251 13.76 -19.93 -5.42
CA TYR A 251 13.65 -18.89 -4.41
C TYR A 251 13.71 -17.49 -5.02
N THR A 252 14.63 -17.25 -5.94
CA THR A 252 14.81 -15.95 -6.58
C THR A 252 13.60 -15.59 -7.44
N PHE A 253 13.15 -16.50 -8.32
CA PHE A 253 12.05 -16.23 -9.24
C PHE A 253 10.68 -16.18 -8.53
N PHE A 254 10.36 -17.14 -7.67
CA PHE A 254 9.11 -17.09 -6.89
C PHE A 254 9.11 -15.94 -5.88
N GLY A 255 10.26 -15.63 -5.27
CA GLY A 255 10.37 -14.50 -4.35
C GLY A 255 10.09 -13.17 -5.02
N LEU A 256 10.66 -12.93 -6.22
CA LEU A 256 10.36 -11.74 -7.02
C LEU A 256 8.90 -11.70 -7.47
N ASP A 257 8.33 -12.84 -7.91
CA ASP A 257 6.93 -12.91 -8.33
C ASP A 257 5.95 -12.58 -7.19
N ALA A 258 6.18 -13.15 -6.00
CA ALA A 258 5.39 -12.90 -4.80
C ALA A 258 5.55 -11.46 -4.28
N LEU A 259 6.77 -10.91 -4.31
CA LEU A 259 7.01 -9.52 -3.93
C LEU A 259 6.26 -8.56 -4.85
N ASN A 260 6.30 -8.81 -6.16
CA ASN A 260 5.56 -8.01 -7.15
C ASN A 260 4.06 -8.02 -6.86
N GLU A 261 3.51 -9.18 -6.49
CA GLU A 261 2.10 -9.30 -6.11
C GLU A 261 1.78 -8.49 -4.85
N GLU A 262 2.58 -8.58 -3.80
CA GLU A 262 2.36 -7.84 -2.55
C GLU A 262 2.42 -6.32 -2.77
N ILE A 263 3.41 -5.80 -3.51
CA ILE A 263 3.54 -4.33 -3.70
C ILE A 263 2.52 -3.76 -4.71
N THR A 264 1.82 -4.61 -5.48
CA THR A 264 0.83 -4.14 -6.47
C THR A 264 -0.41 -3.50 -5.83
N ASP A 265 -0.77 -3.94 -4.61
CA ASP A 265 -1.85 -3.37 -3.80
C ASP A 265 -1.31 -2.52 -2.63
N PRO A 266 -1.01 -1.23 -2.84
CA PRO A 266 -0.41 -0.42 -1.78
C PRO A 266 -1.32 -0.14 -0.59
N PHE A 267 -2.65 -0.28 -0.73
CA PHE A 267 -3.61 0.18 0.28
C PHE A 267 -4.16 -0.92 1.18
N GLY A 268 -3.85 -2.19 0.91
CA GLY A 268 -4.30 -3.29 1.76
C GLY A 268 -3.63 -3.32 3.15
N VAL A 269 -3.63 -4.49 3.76
CA VAL A 269 -3.22 -4.69 5.16
C VAL A 269 -1.96 -5.55 5.35
N ALA A 270 -1.30 -5.94 4.25
CA ALA A 270 -0.09 -6.75 4.34
C ALA A 270 1.09 -5.95 4.93
N ALA A 271 2.14 -6.67 5.32
CA ALA A 271 3.31 -6.12 5.99
C ALA A 271 3.96 -4.96 5.19
N ASN A 272 4.06 -5.13 3.87
CA ASN A 272 4.73 -4.17 2.98
C ASN A 272 3.78 -3.12 2.38
N HIS A 273 2.49 -3.18 2.70
CA HIS A 273 1.52 -2.16 2.29
C HIS A 273 1.70 -0.87 3.10
N LEU A 274 1.10 0.22 2.63
CA LEU A 274 1.20 1.52 3.29
C LEU A 274 0.52 1.50 4.67
N PRO A 275 1.12 2.15 5.68
CA PRO A 275 0.61 2.14 7.05
C PRO A 275 -0.50 3.19 7.20
N LEU A 276 -1.61 2.99 6.49
CA LEU A 276 -2.67 4.00 6.40
C LEU A 276 -3.29 4.30 7.77
N SER A 277 -3.38 3.33 8.68
CA SER A 277 -3.92 3.61 10.03
C SER A 277 -2.99 4.52 10.81
N ALA A 278 -1.68 4.30 10.77
CA ALA A 278 -0.70 5.16 11.40
C ALA A 278 -0.71 6.56 10.78
N ILE A 279 -0.75 6.68 9.45
CA ILE A 279 -0.80 7.99 8.79
C ILE A 279 -2.09 8.74 9.16
N SER A 280 -3.25 8.07 9.12
CA SER A 280 -4.52 8.66 9.56
C SER A 280 -4.47 9.08 11.03
N ARG A 281 -3.91 8.25 11.92
CA ARG A 281 -3.75 8.57 13.35
C ARG A 281 -2.83 9.77 13.55
N THR A 282 -1.72 9.86 12.82
CA THR A 282 -0.82 11.02 12.88
C THR A 282 -1.55 12.28 12.46
N ILE A 283 -2.32 12.25 11.36
CA ILE A 283 -3.14 13.39 10.95
C ILE A 283 -4.15 13.77 12.05
N GLU A 284 -4.89 12.80 12.59
CA GLU A 284 -5.83 13.00 13.70
C GLU A 284 -5.17 13.70 14.90
N ILE A 285 -4.05 13.15 15.40
CA ILE A 285 -3.31 13.73 16.54
C ILE A 285 -2.89 15.16 16.24
N ASN A 286 -2.28 15.40 15.07
CA ASN A 286 -1.76 16.72 14.70
C ASN A 286 -2.87 17.78 14.61
N LEU A 287 -4.05 17.38 14.10
CA LEU A 287 -5.18 18.28 13.93
C LEU A 287 -5.91 18.54 15.27
N LEU A 288 -6.04 17.53 16.13
CA LEU A 288 -6.59 17.69 17.47
C LEU A 288 -5.67 18.53 18.36
N GLU A 289 -4.36 18.33 18.29
CA GLU A 289 -3.37 19.15 18.98
C GLU A 289 -3.45 20.63 18.52
N ALA A 290 -3.64 20.86 17.22
CA ALA A 290 -3.85 22.21 16.70
C ALA A 290 -5.13 22.88 17.21
N LEU A 291 -6.17 22.11 17.57
CA LEU A 291 -7.37 22.60 18.24
C LEU A 291 -7.18 22.84 19.76
N GLY A 292 -6.02 22.50 20.31
CA GLY A 292 -5.74 22.59 21.75
C GLY A 292 -6.36 21.46 22.58
N GLU A 293 -6.79 20.37 21.95
CA GLU A 293 -7.31 19.19 22.65
C GLU A 293 -6.16 18.51 23.43
N THR A 294 -6.43 18.10 24.68
CA THR A 294 -5.42 17.50 25.57
C THR A 294 -5.54 15.98 25.67
N ASP A 295 -6.74 15.44 25.43
CA ASP A 295 -7.00 14.01 25.36
C ASP A 295 -6.75 13.51 23.92
N LEU A 296 -5.48 13.32 23.59
CA LEU A 296 -5.06 12.87 22.26
C LEU A 296 -5.02 11.34 22.21
N PRO A 297 -5.48 10.73 21.10
CA PRO A 297 -5.36 9.29 20.94
C PRO A 297 -3.88 8.89 20.89
N PRO A 298 -3.51 7.70 21.38
CA PRO A 298 -2.13 7.26 21.39
C PRO A 298 -1.60 7.09 19.97
N GLU A 299 -0.32 7.45 19.76
CA GLU A 299 0.39 7.11 18.54
C GLU A 299 0.40 5.59 18.35
N LEU A 300 0.12 5.14 17.13
CA LEU A 300 0.23 3.74 16.78
C LEU A 300 1.72 3.38 16.69
N MET A 301 2.24 2.73 17.72
CA MET A 301 3.61 2.21 17.71
C MET A 301 3.72 0.94 16.84
N SER A 302 4.91 0.67 16.31
CA SER A 302 5.13 -0.52 15.51
C SER A 302 4.97 -1.79 16.37
N GLN A 303 4.01 -2.65 16.01
CA GLN A 303 3.83 -3.94 16.67
C GLN A 303 4.64 -4.99 15.90
N GLY A 304 5.67 -5.56 16.55
CA GLY A 304 6.55 -6.54 15.92
C GLY A 304 7.34 -6.03 14.71
N GLY A 305 7.58 -4.72 14.62
CA GLY A 305 8.28 -4.07 13.49
C GLY A 305 7.36 -3.53 12.38
N TYR A 306 6.04 -3.71 12.50
CA TYR A 306 5.08 -3.24 11.51
C TYR A 306 4.27 -2.06 12.03
N LEU A 307 4.17 -1.02 11.21
CA LEU A 307 3.14 0.00 11.34
C LEU A 307 2.02 -0.34 10.37
N GLN A 308 0.78 -0.37 10.88
CA GLN A 308 -0.44 -0.59 10.09
C GLN A 308 -1.19 0.73 9.86
#